data_AF-A0A962N3X0-F1
#
_entry.id   AF-A0A962N3X0-F1
#
_cell.length_a   1.000
_cell.length_b   1.000
_cell.length_c   1.000
_cell.angle_alpha   90.00
_cell.angle_beta   90.00
_cell.angle_gamma   90.00
#
_symmetry.space_group_name_H-M   'P 1'
#
loop_
_entity.id
_entity.type
_entity.pdbx_description
1 polymer ?
#
loop_
_entity_poly.entity_id
_entity_poly.type
_entity_poly.pdbx_seq_one_letter_code
_entity_poly.pdbx_strand_id
1 'polypeptide(L)'
;MADQTKSTTTDAGIPVASDEHSLTIGADGPILLHDHYLIEQMANFNRERIPERQPHAKGGGAFGHFKVTSDVSAYTRAAVFQPGTKTDTLIRFSTVAGERGSPDTWRDPRGFSLKFYTTDGNYDMVGNNTPIFFLRDPMKFQHFIRSQKRRADSGLRDHDMQWDFWSLSPESAHQVTWLMGDRGIPKTWRHMNGYS
;
A
#
# COMPACT_ATOMS: atom_id res chain seq x y z
N MET A 1 15.76 -29.75 12.45
CA MET A 1 14.66 -29.80 13.44
C MET A 1 13.63 -30.78 12.91
N ALA A 2 13.06 -31.61 13.77
CA ALA A 2 12.32 -32.81 13.40
C ALA A 2 11.21 -32.52 12.37
N ASP A 3 11.34 -33.20 11.23
CA ASP A 3 10.40 -33.22 10.11
C ASP A 3 9.20 -34.10 10.49
N GLN A 4 8.31 -33.56 11.32
CA GLN A 4 6.95 -34.10 11.46
C GLN A 4 6.06 -33.27 10.55
N THR A 5 5.73 -33.83 9.38
CA THR A 5 4.70 -33.31 8.50
C THR A 5 3.39 -33.23 9.28
N LYS A 6 2.97 -32.01 9.62
CA LYS A 6 1.65 -31.78 10.21
C LYS A 6 0.59 -32.14 9.17
N SER A 7 -0.49 -32.79 9.61
CA SER A 7 -1.65 -33.03 8.75
C SER A 7 -2.23 -31.71 8.26
N THR A 8 -2.67 -31.67 7.00
CA THR A 8 -3.55 -30.60 6.51
C THR A 8 -4.85 -30.63 7.31
N THR A 9 -5.35 -29.46 7.72
CA THR A 9 -6.57 -29.33 8.51
C THR A 9 -7.50 -28.29 7.90
N THR A 10 -8.79 -28.38 8.23
CA THR A 10 -9.75 -27.27 8.07
C THR A 10 -9.42 -26.12 9.02
N ASP A 11 -10.11 -24.98 8.87
CA ASP A 11 -10.03 -23.83 9.77
C ASP A 11 -10.45 -24.16 11.22
N ALA A 12 -11.24 -25.23 11.40
CA ALA A 12 -11.62 -25.76 12.72
C ALA A 12 -10.60 -26.76 13.30
N GLY A 13 -9.48 -27.01 12.61
CA GLY A 13 -8.43 -27.94 13.04
C GLY A 13 -8.75 -29.43 12.81
N ILE A 14 -9.76 -29.74 12.00
CA ILE A 14 -10.14 -31.13 11.68
C ILE A 14 -9.18 -31.66 10.60
N PRO A 15 -8.51 -32.82 10.80
CA PRO A 15 -7.67 -33.40 9.77
C PRO A 15 -8.44 -33.69 8.48
N VAL A 16 -7.85 -33.29 7.36
CA VAL A 16 -8.42 -33.47 6.03
C VAL A 16 -7.94 -34.79 5.45
N ALA A 17 -8.87 -35.56 4.86
CA ALA A 17 -8.55 -36.87 4.28
C ALA A 17 -7.83 -36.77 2.92
N SER A 18 -8.07 -35.72 2.14
CA SER A 18 -7.51 -35.48 0.82
C SER A 18 -7.45 -33.98 0.51
N ASP A 19 -6.29 -33.48 0.09
CA ASP A 19 -6.07 -32.10 -0.38
C ASP A 19 -5.95 -32.01 -1.92
N GLU A 20 -6.02 -33.16 -2.61
CA GLU A 20 -5.83 -33.26 -4.07
C GLU A 20 -7.11 -33.62 -4.82
N HIS A 21 -8.03 -34.31 -4.16
CA HIS A 21 -9.25 -34.84 -4.76
C HIS A 21 -10.48 -34.47 -3.95
N SER A 22 -11.49 -33.95 -4.64
CA SER A 22 -12.83 -33.73 -4.11
C SER A 22 -13.58 -35.04 -3.89
N LEU A 23 -14.56 -35.02 -3.01
CA LEU A 23 -15.42 -36.15 -2.73
C LEU A 23 -16.48 -36.32 -3.83
N THR A 24 -16.46 -37.47 -4.52
CA THR A 24 -17.32 -37.79 -5.67
C THR A 24 -18.09 -39.10 -5.48
N ILE A 25 -19.14 -39.31 -6.30
CA ILE A 25 -19.83 -40.61 -6.42
C ILE A 25 -19.07 -41.51 -7.42
N GLY A 26 -18.05 -42.23 -6.96
CA GLY A 26 -17.18 -43.04 -7.83
C GLY A 26 -16.13 -42.20 -8.57
N ALA A 27 -15.23 -42.86 -9.32
CA ALA A 27 -14.03 -42.21 -9.89
C ALA A 27 -14.35 -41.06 -10.87
N ASP A 28 -15.44 -41.18 -11.64
CA ASP A 28 -15.86 -40.20 -12.66
C ASP A 28 -17.25 -39.60 -12.37
N GLY A 29 -17.69 -39.64 -11.11
CA GLY A 29 -19.01 -39.14 -10.71
C GLY A 29 -19.04 -37.65 -10.35
N PRO A 30 -20.24 -37.11 -10.08
CA PRO A 30 -20.39 -35.73 -9.62
C PRO A 30 -19.78 -35.52 -8.22
N ILE A 31 -19.34 -34.29 -7.95
CA ILE A 31 -18.88 -33.84 -6.63
C ILE A 31 -20.07 -33.70 -5.68
N LEU A 32 -19.88 -34.14 -4.44
CA LEU A 32 -20.91 -34.08 -3.40
C LEU A 32 -20.84 -32.75 -2.64
N LEU A 33 -22.01 -32.13 -2.38
CA LEU A 33 -22.11 -30.87 -1.64
C LEU A 33 -21.63 -30.98 -0.18
N HIS A 34 -21.58 -32.18 0.41
CA HIS A 34 -21.05 -32.36 1.77
C HIS A 34 -19.52 -32.47 1.83
N ASP A 35 -18.83 -32.27 0.70
CA ASP A 35 -17.40 -32.00 0.67
C ASP A 35 -17.13 -30.63 1.29
N HIS A 36 -17.18 -30.59 2.62
CA HIS A 36 -17.09 -29.35 3.38
C HIS A 36 -15.71 -28.68 3.23
N TYR A 37 -14.64 -29.46 3.06
CA TYR A 37 -13.30 -28.91 2.88
C TYR A 37 -13.16 -28.22 1.52
N LEU A 38 -13.67 -28.81 0.43
CA LEU A 38 -13.73 -28.14 -0.88
C LEU A 38 -14.50 -26.82 -0.78
N ILE A 39 -15.67 -26.82 -0.14
CA ILE A 39 -16.49 -25.62 0.02
C ILE A 39 -15.75 -24.55 0.83
N GLU A 40 -15.07 -24.95 1.91
CA GLU A 40 -14.27 -24.04 2.74
C GLU A 40 -13.13 -23.41 1.94
N GLN A 41 -12.34 -24.19 1.21
CA GLN A 41 -11.26 -23.69 0.36
C GLN A 41 -11.78 -22.71 -0.70
N MET A 42 -12.87 -23.05 -1.39
CA MET A 42 -13.50 -22.17 -2.37
C MET A 42 -14.06 -20.90 -1.73
N ALA A 43 -14.65 -21.00 -0.53
CA ALA A 43 -15.18 -19.87 0.20
C ALA A 43 -14.09 -18.88 0.63
N ASN A 44 -12.94 -19.40 1.09
CA ASN A 44 -11.76 -18.62 1.45
C ASN A 44 -11.14 -17.96 0.20
N PHE A 45 -10.91 -18.73 -0.87
CA PHE A 45 -10.37 -18.22 -2.14
C PHE A 45 -11.22 -17.08 -2.73
N ASN A 46 -12.54 -17.27 -2.79
CA ASN A 46 -13.48 -16.28 -3.32
C ASN A 46 -13.51 -14.97 -2.51
N ARG A 47 -12.92 -14.94 -1.30
CA ARG A 47 -12.92 -13.79 -0.38
C ARG A 47 -11.54 -13.22 -0.09
N GLU A 48 -10.48 -13.71 -0.75
CA GLU A 48 -9.11 -13.22 -0.52
C GLU A 48 -8.89 -11.74 -0.85
N ARG A 49 -9.70 -11.17 -1.75
CA ARG A 49 -9.50 -9.81 -2.26
C ARG A 49 -10.31 -8.80 -1.44
N ILE A 50 -9.60 -7.96 -0.70
CA ILE A 50 -10.15 -6.72 -0.12
C ILE A 50 -9.98 -5.55 -1.08
N PRO A 51 -10.78 -4.47 -0.95
CA PRO A 51 -10.56 -3.24 -1.71
C PRO A 51 -9.13 -2.73 -1.56
N GLU A 52 -8.50 -2.35 -2.68
CA GLU A 52 -7.22 -1.68 -2.65
C GLU A 52 -7.35 -0.24 -2.15
N ARG A 53 -6.21 0.40 -1.82
CA ARG A 53 -6.21 1.82 -1.47
C ARG A 53 -6.57 2.65 -2.69
N GLN A 54 -7.41 3.68 -2.51
CA GLN A 54 -7.85 4.53 -3.63
C GLN A 54 -6.66 5.22 -4.34
N PRO A 55 -5.82 6.00 -3.64
CA PRO A 55 -4.47 6.29 -4.10
C PRO A 55 -3.47 5.39 -3.38
N HIS A 56 -2.25 5.28 -3.91
CA HIS A 56 -1.15 4.53 -3.29
C HIS A 56 -1.40 3.02 -3.14
N ALA A 57 -2.13 2.42 -4.09
CA ALA A 57 -2.44 0.99 -4.10
C ALA A 57 -1.16 0.14 -4.21
N LYS A 58 -0.32 0.40 -5.20
CA LYS A 58 0.95 -0.31 -5.41
C LYS A 58 2.04 0.23 -4.47
N GLY A 59 2.68 -0.67 -3.73
CA GLY A 59 3.74 -0.30 -2.82
C GLY A 59 4.41 -1.51 -2.16
N GLY A 60 5.40 -1.22 -1.33
CA GLY A 60 6.10 -2.21 -0.52
C GLY A 60 6.50 -1.61 0.83
N GLY A 61 6.77 -2.46 1.80
CA GLY A 61 7.06 -2.02 3.16
C GLY A 61 8.17 -2.83 3.82
N ALA A 62 8.70 -2.27 4.89
CA ALA A 62 9.73 -2.89 5.70
C ALA A 62 9.58 -2.42 7.15
N PHE A 63 9.94 -3.29 8.09
CA PHE A 63 10.13 -2.91 9.48
C PHE A 63 11.54 -2.38 9.70
N GLY A 64 11.72 -1.55 10.72
CA GLY A 64 13.01 -0.99 11.10
C GLY A 64 12.95 -0.35 12.48
N HIS A 65 13.91 0.53 12.74
CA HIS A 65 13.93 1.32 13.97
C HIS A 65 14.33 2.76 13.67
N PHE A 66 13.70 3.69 14.38
CA PHE A 66 14.14 5.07 14.52
C PHE A 66 14.98 5.22 15.78
N LYS A 67 16.03 6.03 15.72
CA LYS A 67 16.89 6.34 16.87
C LYS A 67 17.11 7.84 16.94
N VAL A 68 16.85 8.44 18.09
CA VAL A 68 17.14 9.85 18.35
C VAL A 68 18.66 10.06 18.41
N THR A 69 19.16 11.02 17.62
CA THR A 69 20.59 11.36 17.56
C THR A 69 20.90 12.74 18.14
N SER A 70 19.90 13.63 18.20
CA SER A 70 20.03 15.00 18.71
C SER A 70 18.85 15.32 19.61
N ASP A 71 19.09 16.11 20.65
CA ASP A 71 18.05 16.54 21.59
C ASP A 71 17.19 17.67 20.99
N VAL A 72 15.88 17.45 20.92
CA VAL A 72 14.86 18.42 20.48
C VAL A 72 13.78 18.64 21.53
N SER A 73 14.02 18.22 22.78
CA SER A 73 13.06 18.29 23.90
C SER A 73 12.60 19.71 24.21
N ALA A 74 13.38 20.73 23.84
CA ALA A 74 12.99 22.13 23.91
C ALA A 74 11.75 22.47 23.05
N TYR A 75 11.45 21.70 22.00
CA TYR A 75 10.36 21.95 21.06
C TYR A 75 9.18 20.99 21.24
N THR A 76 9.42 19.78 21.77
CA THR A 76 8.39 18.75 21.87
C THR A 76 8.64 17.79 23.03
N ARG A 77 7.55 17.42 23.69
CA ARG A 77 7.52 16.39 24.75
C ARG A 77 7.17 15.00 24.25
N ALA A 78 7.03 14.80 22.93
CA ALA A 78 6.62 13.52 22.37
C ALA A 78 7.67 12.43 22.68
N ALA A 79 7.23 11.27 23.20
CA ALA A 79 8.12 10.19 23.65
C ALA A 79 9.12 9.72 22.57
N VAL A 80 8.66 9.64 21.32
CA VAL A 80 9.46 9.20 20.16
C VAL A 80 10.68 10.08 19.89
N PHE A 81 10.69 11.35 20.33
CA PHE A 81 11.77 12.30 20.07
C PHE A 81 12.63 12.62 21.30
N GLN A 82 12.39 11.97 22.44
CA GLN A 82 13.20 12.20 23.63
C GLN A 82 14.62 11.62 23.50
N PRO A 83 15.65 12.26 24.10
CA PRO A 83 17.03 11.78 24.01
C PRO A 83 17.19 10.32 24.45
N GLY A 84 17.97 9.56 23.68
CA GLY A 84 18.22 8.14 23.95
C GLY A 84 17.11 7.18 23.48
N THR A 85 15.96 7.69 23.03
CA THR A 85 14.86 6.86 22.55
C THR A 85 15.23 6.11 21.26
N LYS A 86 14.91 4.81 21.24
CA LYS A 86 14.83 3.96 20.04
C LYS A 86 13.39 3.46 19.92
N THR A 87 12.81 3.60 18.74
CA THR A 87 11.40 3.25 18.49
C THR A 87 11.32 2.32 17.29
N ASP A 88 10.57 1.22 17.43
CA ASP A 88 10.28 0.33 16.31
C ASP A 88 9.43 1.06 15.27
N THR A 89 9.70 0.82 14.00
CA THR A 89 9.01 1.50 12.90
C THR A 89 8.58 0.54 11.80
N LEU A 90 7.53 0.93 11.10
CA LEU A 90 7.11 0.35 9.83
C LEU A 90 7.12 1.47 8.79
N ILE A 91 7.78 1.24 7.66
CA ILE A 91 7.70 2.11 6.49
C ILE A 91 6.91 1.44 5.39
N ARG A 92 6.10 2.22 4.67
CA ARG A 92 5.49 1.82 3.40
C ARG A 92 5.78 2.86 2.33
N PHE A 93 6.40 2.40 1.26
CA PHE A 93 6.58 3.14 0.01
C PHE A 93 5.49 2.80 -1.00
N SER A 94 5.18 3.70 -1.91
CA SER A 94 4.16 3.47 -2.94
C SER A 94 4.29 4.42 -4.12
N THR A 95 3.72 4.06 -5.27
CA THR A 95 3.30 5.04 -6.29
C THR A 95 1.98 5.70 -5.85
N VAL A 96 1.32 6.54 -6.66
CA VAL A 96 0.08 7.23 -6.30
C VAL A 96 -1.11 6.73 -7.12
N ALA A 97 -1.01 6.88 -8.45
CA ALA A 97 -2.20 6.79 -9.31
C ALA A 97 -2.50 5.36 -9.77
N GLY A 98 -1.47 4.52 -9.92
CA GLY A 98 -1.61 3.14 -10.39
C GLY A 98 -2.34 2.21 -9.40
N GLU A 99 -3.03 1.21 -9.95
CA GLU A 99 -3.70 0.14 -9.21
C GLU A 99 -2.69 -0.90 -8.66
N ARG A 100 -3.15 -1.91 -7.91
CA ARG A 100 -2.28 -2.95 -7.30
C ARG A 100 -1.32 -3.64 -8.28
N GLY A 101 -1.67 -3.72 -9.57
CA GLY A 101 -0.85 -4.34 -10.61
C GLY A 101 0.10 -3.39 -11.37
N SER A 102 0.13 -2.09 -11.05
CA SER A 102 0.90 -1.12 -11.84
C SER A 102 2.42 -1.27 -11.69
N PRO A 103 3.23 -0.90 -12.70
CA PRO A 103 4.68 -0.87 -12.60
C PRO A 103 5.20 0.08 -11.51
N ASP A 104 6.27 -0.30 -10.83
CA ASP A 104 6.89 0.52 -9.78
C ASP A 104 7.73 1.69 -10.33
N THR A 105 8.11 1.62 -11.60
CA THR A 105 9.02 2.56 -12.29
C THR A 105 8.29 3.62 -13.11
N TRP A 106 6.98 3.82 -12.88
CA TRP A 106 6.22 4.92 -13.50
C TRP A 106 6.62 6.28 -12.94
N ARG A 107 6.51 7.32 -13.78
CA ARG A 107 6.62 8.71 -13.31
C ARG A 107 5.42 9.03 -12.43
N ASP A 108 5.67 9.29 -11.16
CA ASP A 108 4.65 9.54 -10.14
C ASP A 108 5.33 10.11 -8.89
N PRO A 109 4.64 10.85 -8.01
CA PRO A 109 5.14 11.00 -6.64
C PRO A 109 5.28 9.62 -5.99
N ARG A 110 6.07 9.54 -4.92
CA ARG A 110 6.16 8.32 -4.12
C ARG A 110 5.68 8.60 -2.70
N GLY A 111 4.77 7.75 -2.22
CA GLY A 111 4.39 7.75 -0.81
C GLY A 111 5.59 7.34 0.05
N PHE A 112 5.76 8.02 1.18
CA PHE A 112 6.80 7.78 2.19
C PHE A 112 6.11 7.78 3.55
N SER A 113 5.37 6.71 3.86
CA SER A 113 4.56 6.64 5.08
C SER A 113 5.31 5.89 6.17
N LEU A 114 5.52 6.54 7.31
CA LEU A 114 6.17 5.99 8.49
C LEU A 114 5.16 5.83 9.62
N LYS A 115 5.21 4.68 10.29
CA LYS A 115 4.52 4.40 11.55
C LYS A 115 5.57 4.14 12.62
N PHE A 116 5.47 4.85 13.73
CA PHE A 116 6.32 4.72 14.90
C PHE A 116 5.51 4.09 16.04
N TYR A 117 5.98 2.97 16.59
CA TYR A 117 5.33 2.28 17.70
C TYR A 117 5.83 2.87 19.04
N THR A 118 5.27 4.02 19.43
CA THR A 118 5.72 4.78 20.61
C THR A 118 5.03 4.30 21.89
N THR A 119 5.55 4.68 23.06
CA THR A 119 4.91 4.38 24.35
C THR A 119 3.58 5.10 24.55
N ASP A 120 3.35 6.19 23.82
CA ASP A 120 2.14 7.03 23.92
C ASP A 120 1.17 6.74 22.76
N GLY A 121 1.36 5.60 22.07
CA GLY A 121 0.56 5.19 20.92
C GLY A 121 1.32 5.29 19.59
N ASN A 122 0.64 4.89 18.52
CA ASN A 122 1.24 4.93 17.19
C ASN A 122 1.27 6.37 16.67
N TYR A 123 2.45 6.83 16.30
CA TYR A 123 2.58 8.07 15.54
C TYR A 123 2.74 7.74 14.06
N ASP A 124 1.83 8.24 13.23
CA ASP A 124 1.87 8.06 11.78
C ASP A 124 2.29 9.35 11.09
N MET A 125 3.48 9.36 10.50
CA MET A 125 3.94 10.43 9.62
C MET A 125 3.73 9.97 8.17
N VAL A 126 2.62 10.42 7.57
CA VAL A 126 2.19 10.00 6.23
C VAL A 126 2.72 10.99 5.19
N GLY A 127 3.98 10.81 4.83
CA GLY A 127 4.69 11.71 3.90
C GLY A 127 4.72 11.26 2.44
N ASN A 128 5.45 12.04 1.63
CA ASN A 128 5.79 11.78 0.24
C ASN A 128 7.29 12.01 -0.03
N ASN A 129 7.76 11.64 -1.21
CA ASN A 129 9.12 11.94 -1.68
C ASN A 129 9.31 13.38 -2.21
N THR A 130 8.37 14.27 -1.90
CA THR A 130 8.34 15.68 -2.30
C THR A 130 7.88 16.53 -1.11
N PRO A 131 8.45 17.74 -0.90
CA PRO A 131 8.08 18.64 0.20
C PRO A 131 6.82 19.46 -0.07
N ILE A 132 6.21 19.34 -1.25
CA ILE A 132 5.06 20.13 -1.70
C ILE A 132 4.07 19.22 -2.42
N PHE A 133 2.85 19.72 -2.66
CA PHE A 133 1.81 18.96 -3.35
C PHE A 133 1.17 19.78 -4.48
N PHE A 134 0.40 19.12 -5.34
CA PHE A 134 -0.29 19.76 -6.48
C PHE A 134 -1.39 20.74 -6.05
N LEU A 135 -1.85 20.61 -4.81
CA LEU A 135 -3.01 21.30 -4.27
C LEU A 135 -2.66 21.89 -2.90
N ARG A 136 -3.40 22.94 -2.53
CA ARG A 136 -3.36 23.57 -1.21
C ARG A 136 -4.69 23.54 -0.47
N ASP A 137 -5.73 22.97 -1.10
CA ASP A 137 -7.06 22.78 -0.51
C ASP A 137 -7.50 21.32 -0.71
N PRO A 138 -7.83 20.59 0.37
CA PRO A 138 -8.23 19.19 0.28
C PRO A 138 -9.53 18.96 -0.51
N MET A 139 -10.40 19.97 -0.64
CA MET A 139 -11.63 19.88 -1.44
C MET A 139 -11.35 19.54 -2.90
N LYS A 140 -10.16 19.89 -3.43
CA LYS A 140 -9.77 19.55 -4.81
C LYS A 140 -9.22 18.13 -4.97
N PHE A 141 -8.98 17.39 -3.88
CA PHE A 141 -8.21 16.14 -3.92
C PHE A 141 -8.88 15.05 -4.77
N GLN A 142 -10.18 14.83 -4.62
CA GLN A 142 -10.89 13.84 -5.44
C GLN A 142 -10.90 14.19 -6.93
N HIS A 143 -10.95 15.49 -7.27
CA HIS A 143 -10.89 15.96 -8.66
C HIS A 143 -9.51 15.70 -9.26
N PHE A 144 -8.46 16.02 -8.52
CA PHE A 144 -7.08 15.71 -8.90
C PHE A 144 -6.85 14.20 -9.06
N ILE A 145 -7.22 13.36 -8.08
CA ILE A 145 -6.98 11.91 -8.17
C ILE A 145 -7.73 11.31 -9.36
N ARG A 146 -8.95 11.76 -9.65
CA ARG A 146 -9.68 11.35 -10.86
C ARG A 146 -8.94 11.75 -12.13
N SER A 147 -8.38 12.96 -12.20
CA SER A 147 -7.63 13.42 -13.38
C SER A 147 -6.33 12.66 -13.63
N GLN A 148 -5.74 12.02 -12.61
CA GLN A 148 -4.51 11.21 -12.74
C GLN A 148 -4.75 9.72 -13.00
N LYS A 149 -6.02 9.27 -12.95
CA LYS A 149 -6.43 7.87 -13.06
C LYS A 149 -7.04 7.60 -14.44
N ARG A 150 -8.02 6.70 -14.50
CA ARG A 150 -8.64 6.19 -15.72
C ARG A 150 -9.96 6.90 -15.97
N ARG A 151 -10.30 7.08 -17.25
CA ARG A 151 -11.65 7.46 -17.65
C ARG A 151 -12.65 6.37 -17.27
N ALA A 152 -13.86 6.78 -16.91
CA ALA A 152 -14.93 5.85 -16.57
C ALA A 152 -15.49 5.07 -17.78
N ASP A 153 -15.42 5.67 -18.98
CA ASP A 153 -15.98 5.09 -20.21
C ASP A 153 -15.11 3.97 -20.81
N SER A 154 -13.79 4.17 -20.80
CA SER A 154 -12.81 3.35 -21.51
C SER A 154 -11.84 2.62 -20.60
N GLY A 155 -11.74 3.02 -19.32
CA GLY A 155 -10.75 2.47 -18.40
C GLY A 155 -9.30 2.84 -18.77
N LEU A 156 -9.09 3.80 -19.67
CA LEU A 156 -7.77 4.24 -20.11
C LEU A 156 -7.30 5.48 -19.36
N ARG A 157 -5.98 5.68 -19.27
CA ARG A 157 -5.40 6.96 -18.86
C ARG A 157 -5.61 8.01 -19.94
N ASP A 158 -5.74 9.25 -19.54
CA ASP A 158 -6.11 10.36 -20.42
C ASP A 158 -5.25 11.59 -20.09
N HIS A 159 -4.51 12.08 -21.10
CA HIS A 159 -3.66 13.25 -20.96
C HIS A 159 -4.44 14.56 -20.95
N ASP A 160 -5.60 14.62 -21.62
CA ASP A 160 -6.47 15.80 -21.57
C ASP A 160 -7.00 15.98 -20.16
N MET A 161 -7.50 14.92 -19.50
CA MET A 161 -7.92 15.00 -18.08
C MET A 161 -6.80 15.52 -17.18
N GLN A 162 -5.58 14.98 -17.34
CA GLN A 162 -4.44 15.34 -16.51
C GLN A 162 -4.03 16.82 -16.71
N TRP A 163 -3.87 17.26 -17.96
CA TRP A 163 -3.42 18.62 -18.28
C TRP A 163 -4.51 19.67 -18.14
N ASP A 164 -5.77 19.35 -18.39
CA ASP A 164 -6.91 20.22 -18.12
C ASP A 164 -6.93 20.61 -16.63
N PHE A 165 -6.82 19.62 -15.74
CA PHE A 165 -6.77 19.89 -14.30
C PHE A 165 -5.57 20.76 -13.90
N TRP A 166 -4.37 20.43 -14.37
CA TRP A 166 -3.15 21.16 -14.00
C TRP A 166 -3.12 22.59 -14.57
N SER A 167 -3.54 22.79 -15.81
CA SER A 167 -3.57 24.11 -16.45
C SER A 167 -4.61 25.04 -15.83
N LEU A 168 -5.75 24.50 -15.38
CA LEU A 168 -6.79 25.23 -14.65
C LEU A 168 -6.51 25.37 -13.15
N SER A 169 -5.48 24.71 -12.62
CA SER A 169 -5.03 24.82 -11.22
C SER A 169 -3.55 25.22 -11.16
N PRO A 170 -3.22 26.50 -11.46
CA PRO A 170 -1.84 26.96 -11.59
C PRO A 170 -1.00 26.80 -10.31
N GLU A 171 -1.61 26.66 -9.13
CA GLU A 171 -0.92 26.27 -7.89
C GLU A 171 -0.17 24.94 -8.00
N SER A 172 -0.55 24.08 -8.95
CA SER A 172 0.09 22.78 -9.18
C SER A 172 1.47 22.89 -9.81
N ALA A 173 1.83 24.04 -10.40
CA ALA A 173 3.02 24.21 -11.23
C ALA A 173 4.32 23.79 -10.52
N HIS A 174 4.45 24.05 -9.22
CA HIS A 174 5.64 23.66 -8.45
C HIS A 174 5.79 22.13 -8.36
N GLN A 175 4.71 21.42 -8.04
CA GLN A 175 4.72 19.96 -7.96
C GLN A 175 4.80 19.29 -9.33
N VAL A 176 4.18 19.89 -10.36
CA VAL A 176 4.35 19.42 -11.74
C VAL A 176 5.82 19.52 -12.16
N THR A 177 6.49 20.63 -11.85
CA THR A 177 7.94 20.79 -12.13
C THR A 177 8.77 19.73 -11.41
N TRP A 178 8.49 19.46 -10.13
CA TRP A 178 9.17 18.38 -9.38
C TRP A 178 8.94 17.00 -9.99
N LEU A 179 7.68 16.68 -10.32
CA LEU A 179 7.26 15.40 -10.88
C LEU A 179 7.88 15.17 -12.27
N MET A 180 7.94 16.20 -13.11
CA MET A 180 8.46 16.08 -14.47
C MET A 180 9.98 16.07 -14.55
N GLY A 181 10.68 16.53 -13.50
CA GLY A 181 12.14 16.38 -13.36
C GLY A 181 12.59 14.96 -12.99
N ASP A 182 13.89 14.79 -12.72
CA ASP A 182 14.50 13.48 -12.43
C ASP A 182 13.91 12.79 -11.19
N ARG A 183 13.39 13.56 -10.24
CA ARG A 183 12.79 13.05 -8.99
C ARG A 183 11.45 12.32 -9.20
N GLY A 184 10.82 12.44 -10.38
CA GLY A 184 9.59 11.73 -10.71
C GLY A 184 9.75 10.22 -10.91
N ILE A 185 10.97 9.75 -11.16
CA ILE A 185 11.29 8.32 -11.32
C ILE A 185 12.56 8.01 -10.50
N PRO A 186 12.43 7.79 -9.18
CA PRO A 186 13.58 7.40 -8.38
C PRO A 186 14.10 6.01 -8.81
N LYS A 187 15.42 5.82 -8.77
CA LYS A 187 16.08 4.55 -9.15
C LYS A 187 15.52 3.35 -8.38
N THR A 188 15.26 3.54 -7.08
CA THR A 188 14.61 2.59 -6.17
C THR A 188 14.00 3.38 -5.01
N TRP A 189 13.17 2.77 -4.16
CA TRP A 189 12.69 3.42 -2.92
C TRP A 189 13.80 3.82 -1.93
N ARG A 190 15.00 3.22 -2.02
CA ARG A 190 16.17 3.60 -1.21
C ARG A 190 16.89 4.86 -1.71
N HIS A 191 16.54 5.34 -2.90
CA HIS A 191 17.21 6.45 -3.59
C HIS A 191 16.21 7.61 -3.81
N MET A 192 15.53 8.00 -2.73
CA MET A 192 14.65 9.16 -2.68
C MET A 192 14.60 9.68 -1.24
N ASN A 193 14.26 10.96 -1.08
CA ASN A 193 14.04 11.57 0.22
C ASN A 193 12.58 11.35 0.66
N GLY A 194 12.27 11.69 1.91
CA GLY A 194 10.91 11.72 2.47
C GLY A 194 10.63 13.04 3.17
N TYR A 195 9.41 13.54 3.03
CA TYR A 195 8.92 14.80 3.59
C TYR A 195 7.46 14.64 4.02
N SER A 196 7.04 15.37 5.06
CA SER A 196 5.65 15.45 5.53
C SER A 196 4.91 16.62 4.88
#